data_AF-A0A3C1NKU3-F1
#
_entry.id   AF-A0A3C1NKU3-F1
#
_cell.length_a   1.000
_cell.length_b   1.000
_cell.length_c   1.000
_cell.angle_alpha   90.00
_cell.angle_beta   90.00
_cell.angle_gamma   90.00
#
_symmetry.space_group_name_H-M   'P 1'
#
loop_
_entity.id
_entity.type
_entity.pdbx_description
1 polymer ?
#
loop_
_entity_poly.entity_id
_entity_poly.type
_entity_poly.pdbx_seq_one_letter_code
_entity_poly.pdbx_strand_id
1 'polypeptide(L)'
;MTVMQWKIYLLAWFPMLVIAIINGSIRDFVYKKPLGALRAQQVSTFSLLLLFALYMNALIQKYPFRSGKEALLTGFTWMLMTLAFEFGFGRWRGKPWSELLEDYQIFEGRLWILIPVFLCIGPYLLYRLKSS
;
A
#
# COMPACT_ATOMS: atom_id res chain seq x y z
N MET A 1 -14.93 11.98 12.84
CA MET A 1 -15.17 11.60 11.43
C MET A 1 -16.67 11.59 11.16
N THR A 2 -17.15 12.23 10.09
CA THR A 2 -18.55 12.06 9.66
C THR A 2 -18.70 10.73 8.91
N VAL A 3 -19.91 10.17 8.90
CA VAL A 3 -20.22 8.94 8.13
C VAL A 3 -19.82 9.08 6.65
N MET A 4 -20.00 10.27 6.08
CA MET A 4 -19.61 10.57 4.70
C MET A 4 -18.09 10.53 4.49
N GLN A 5 -17.29 11.10 5.40
CA GLN A 5 -15.83 11.08 5.29
C GLN A 5 -15.26 9.67 5.45
N TRP A 6 -15.83 8.85 6.34
CA TRP A 6 -15.40 7.46 6.50
C TRP A 6 -15.58 6.65 5.21
N LYS A 7 -16.74 6.80 4.56
CA LYS A 7 -17.02 6.14 3.28
C LYS A 7 -16.01 6.56 2.20
N ILE A 8 -15.64 7.84 2.15
CA ILE A 8 -14.63 8.33 1.20
C ILE A 8 -13.29 7.62 1.43
N TYR A 9 -12.82 7.52 2.68
CA TYR A 9 -11.55 6.86 2.96
C TYR A 9 -11.58 5.36 2.70
N LEU A 10 -12.69 4.67 3.02
CA LEU A 10 -12.85 3.25 2.66
C LEU A 10 -12.78 3.05 1.14
N LEU A 11 -13.49 3.88 0.37
CA LEU A 11 -13.50 3.78 -1.09
C LEU A 11 -12.18 4.20 -1.73
N ALA A 12 -11.43 5.11 -1.09
CA ALA A 12 -10.10 5.53 -1.54
C ALA A 12 -9.06 4.40 -1.54
N TRP A 13 -9.36 3.27 -0.89
CA TRP A 13 -8.52 2.07 -1.00
C TRP A 13 -8.57 1.43 -2.40
N PHE A 14 -9.70 1.48 -3.10
CA PHE A 14 -9.82 0.84 -4.43
C PHE A 14 -8.90 1.46 -5.49
N PRO A 15 -8.76 2.79 -5.61
CA PRO A 15 -7.74 3.38 -6.46
C PRO A 15 -6.31 2.94 -6.10
N MET A 16 -5.98 2.80 -4.81
CA MET A 16 -4.67 2.28 -4.40
C MET A 16 -4.46 0.84 -4.86
N LEU A 17 -5.50 0.00 -4.80
CA LEU A 17 -5.46 -1.36 -5.34
C LEU A 17 -5.15 -1.35 -6.85
N VAL A 18 -5.82 -0.50 -7.62
CA VAL A 18 -5.58 -0.37 -9.07
C VAL A 18 -4.14 0.09 -9.35
N ILE A 19 -3.64 1.09 -8.60
CA ILE A 19 -2.25 1.56 -8.70
C ILE A 19 -1.27 0.42 -8.42
N ALA A 20 -1.51 -0.39 -7.38
CA ALA A 20 -0.66 -1.52 -7.03
C ALA A 20 -0.63 -2.59 -8.13
N ILE A 21 -1.79 -2.92 -8.72
CA ILE A 21 -1.89 -3.88 -9.82
C ILE A 21 -1.14 -3.39 -11.06
N ILE A 22 -1.32 -2.12 -11.44
CA ILE A 22 -0.60 -1.52 -12.56
C ILE A 22 0.90 -1.55 -12.30
N ASN A 23 1.34 -1.12 -11.11
CA ASN A 23 2.76 -1.08 -10.74
C ASN A 23 3.41 -2.47 -10.76
N GLY A 24 2.72 -3.50 -10.23
CA GLY A 24 3.17 -4.89 -10.28
C GLY A 24 3.19 -5.45 -11.71
N SER A 25 2.22 -5.06 -12.55
CA SER A 25 2.19 -5.46 -13.96
C SER A 25 3.35 -4.85 -14.74
N ILE A 26 3.63 -3.55 -14.57
CA ILE A 26 4.78 -2.90 -15.19
C ILE A 26 6.08 -3.59 -14.76
N ARG A 27 6.23 -3.93 -13.48
CA ARG A 27 7.37 -4.72 -12.99
C ARG A 27 7.53 -6.01 -13.79
N ASP A 28 6.50 -6.84 -13.80
CA ASP A 28 6.59 -8.19 -14.35
C ASP A 28 6.75 -8.20 -15.88
N PHE A 29 6.14 -7.25 -16.59
CA PHE A 29 6.18 -7.21 -18.06
C PHE A 29 7.30 -6.35 -18.65
N VAL A 30 7.75 -5.30 -17.95
CA VAL A 30 8.70 -4.32 -18.54
C VAL A 30 10.13 -4.58 -18.07
N TYR A 31 10.37 -4.64 -16.76
CA TYR A 31 11.74 -4.56 -16.23
C TYR A 31 12.18 -5.76 -15.37
N LYS A 32 11.32 -6.74 -15.11
CA LYS A 32 11.72 -7.98 -14.41
C LYS A 32 12.75 -8.80 -15.17
N LYS A 33 12.59 -8.94 -16.50
CA LYS A 33 13.53 -9.69 -17.34
C LYS A 33 14.95 -9.10 -17.34
N PRO A 34 15.15 -7.79 -17.57
CA PRO A 34 16.50 -7.21 -17.56
C PRO A 34 17.10 -7.01 -16.15
N LEU A 35 16.30 -6.75 -15.11
CA LEU A 35 16.82 -6.45 -13.77
C LEU A 35 16.95 -7.68 -12.86
N GLY A 36 16.29 -8.78 -13.19
CA GLY A 36 16.12 -9.92 -12.30
C GLY A 36 15.02 -9.69 -11.26
N ALA A 37 14.55 -10.78 -10.64
CA ALA A 37 13.38 -10.76 -9.76
C ALA A 37 13.52 -9.81 -8.56
N LEU A 38 14.65 -9.88 -7.84
CA LEU A 38 14.87 -9.12 -6.62
C LEU A 38 14.94 -7.60 -6.87
N ARG A 39 15.77 -7.16 -7.82
CA ARG A 39 15.90 -5.73 -8.14
C ARG A 39 14.62 -5.15 -8.71
N ALA A 40 13.91 -5.91 -9.55
CA ALA A 40 12.61 -5.50 -10.05
C ALA A 40 11.59 -5.36 -8.92
N GLN A 41 11.59 -6.27 -7.94
CA GLN A 41 10.74 -6.14 -6.76
C GLN A 41 11.07 -4.87 -5.96
N GLN A 42 12.34 -4.60 -5.69
CA GLN A 42 12.77 -3.40 -4.95
C GLN A 42 12.36 -2.11 -5.66
N VAL A 43 12.65 -1.99 -6.96
CA VAL A 43 12.24 -0.83 -7.78
C VAL A 43 10.73 -0.64 -7.73
N SER A 44 9.98 -1.73 -7.90
CA SER A 44 8.52 -1.74 -7.85
C SER A 44 7.96 -1.33 -6.49
N THR A 45 8.61 -1.76 -5.39
CA THR A 45 8.24 -1.35 -4.04
C THR A 45 8.44 0.14 -3.84
N PHE A 46 9.60 0.69 -4.21
CA PHE A 46 9.88 2.12 -4.06
C PHE A 46 8.99 2.99 -4.95
N SER A 47 8.73 2.58 -6.19
CA SER A 47 7.80 3.29 -7.07
C SER A 47 6.38 3.27 -6.49
N LEU A 48 5.93 2.15 -5.92
CA LEU A 48 4.62 2.05 -5.29
C LEU A 48 4.51 2.92 -4.04
N LEU A 49 5.54 2.96 -3.19
CA LEU A 49 5.59 3.84 -2.02
C LEU A 49 5.46 5.31 -2.43
N LEU A 50 6.17 5.72 -3.48
CA LEU A 50 6.08 7.08 -4.02
C LEU A 50 4.67 7.38 -4.55
N LEU A 51 4.09 6.48 -5.36
CA LEU A 51 2.75 6.63 -5.91
C LEU A 51 1.69 6.72 -4.80
N PHE A 52 1.81 5.89 -3.77
CA PHE A 52 0.94 5.94 -2.60
C PHE A 52 1.12 7.24 -1.82
N ALA A 53 2.35 7.72 -1.61
CA ALA A 53 2.60 8.99 -0.94
C ALA A 53 1.94 10.16 -1.69
N LEU A 54 2.09 10.22 -3.01
CA LEU A 54 1.47 11.23 -3.86
C LEU A 54 -0.06 11.15 -3.82
N TYR A 55 -0.61 9.94 -3.96
CA TYR A 55 -2.05 9.70 -3.91
C TYR A 55 -2.65 10.10 -2.55
N MET A 56 -2.06 9.63 -1.45
CA MET A 56 -2.51 9.96 -0.10
C MET A 56 -2.42 11.47 0.16
N ASN A 57 -1.34 12.12 -0.25
CA ASN A 57 -1.20 13.56 -0.07
C ASN A 57 -2.31 14.33 -0.82
N ALA A 58 -2.60 13.97 -2.08
CA ALA A 58 -3.69 14.58 -2.85
C ALA A 58 -5.06 14.32 -2.19
N LEU A 59 -5.30 13.10 -1.70
CA LEU A 59 -6.53 12.75 -0.99
C LEU A 59 -6.71 13.58 0.28
N ILE A 60 -5.66 13.71 1.09
CA ILE A 60 -5.67 14.44 2.37
C ILE A 60 -5.78 15.95 2.14
N GLN A 61 -5.21 16.49 1.05
CA GLN A 61 -5.42 17.89 0.68
C GLN A 61 -6.90 18.17 0.38
N LYS A 62 -7.58 17.26 -0.33
CA LYS A 62 -8.99 17.41 -0.68
C LYS A 62 -9.93 17.11 0.49
N TYR A 63 -9.57 16.13 1.32
CA TYR A 63 -10.33 15.68 2.47
C TYR A 63 -9.38 15.60 3.68
N PRO A 64 -9.20 16.71 4.42
CA PRO A 64 -8.30 16.71 5.57
C PRO A 64 -8.87 15.90 6.73
N PHE A 65 -7.99 15.21 7.45
CA PHE A 65 -8.32 14.54 8.70
C PHE A 65 -8.59 15.55 9.81
N ARG A 66 -9.52 15.23 10.71
CA ARG A 66 -9.86 16.10 11.85
C ARG A 66 -8.96 15.86 13.06
N SER A 67 -8.30 14.71 13.12
CA SER A 67 -7.44 14.31 14.24
C SER A 67 -6.42 13.26 13.81
N GLY A 68 -5.31 13.16 14.55
CA GLY A 68 -4.32 12.11 14.34
C GLY A 68 -4.87 10.70 14.55
N LYS A 69 -5.86 10.54 15.45
CA LYS A 69 -6.55 9.26 15.68
C LYS A 69 -7.33 8.81 14.44
N GLU A 70 -7.98 9.74 13.74
CA GLU A 70 -8.69 9.44 12.49
C GLU A 70 -7.71 8.98 11.41
N ALA A 71 -6.58 9.69 11.24
CA ALA A 71 -5.54 9.31 10.29
C ALA A 71 -4.96 7.90 10.58
N LEU A 72 -4.66 7.59 11.84
CA LEU A 72 -4.17 6.26 12.25
C LEU A 72 -5.19 5.15 11.96
N LEU A 73 -6.46 5.36 12.29
CA LEU A 73 -7.51 4.37 12.04
C LEU A 73 -7.73 4.11 10.54
N THR A 74 -7.69 5.17 9.72
CA THR A 74 -7.75 5.05 8.27
C THR A 74 -6.57 4.23 7.73
N GLY A 75 -5.34 4.55 8.13
CA GLY A 75 -4.16 3.80 7.69
C GLY A 75 -4.19 2.34 8.12
N PHE A 76 -4.57 2.08 9.38
CA PHE A 76 -4.71 0.72 9.90
C PHE A 76 -5.76 -0.08 9.10
N THR A 77 -6.89 0.54 8.76
CA THR A 77 -7.94 -0.10 7.96
C THR A 77 -7.46 -0.40 6.54
N TRP A 78 -6.76 0.52 5.89
CA TRP A 78 -6.16 0.26 4.58
C TRP A 78 -5.14 -0.87 4.61
N MET A 79 -4.29 -0.93 5.63
CA MET A 79 -3.34 -2.02 5.81
C MET A 79 -4.07 -3.37 5.97
N LEU A 80 -5.09 -3.45 6.82
CA LEU A 80 -5.88 -4.68 6.97
C LEU A 80 -6.58 -5.09 5.67
N MET A 81 -7.18 -4.15 4.94
CA MET A 81 -7.81 -4.42 3.65
C MET A 81 -6.79 -4.96 2.62
N THR A 82 -5.59 -4.38 2.59
CA THR A 82 -4.51 -4.83 1.70
C THR A 82 -4.06 -6.23 2.05
N LEU A 83 -3.78 -6.52 3.33
CA LEU A 83 -3.37 -7.87 3.75
C LEU A 83 -4.48 -8.90 3.51
N ALA A 84 -5.74 -8.55 3.81
CA ALA A 84 -6.89 -9.41 3.56
C ALA A 84 -7.06 -9.71 2.06
N PHE A 85 -6.91 -8.69 1.20
CA PHE A 85 -6.92 -8.87 -0.24
C PHE A 85 -5.76 -9.74 -0.70
N GLU A 86 -4.53 -9.42 -0.30
CA GLU A 86 -3.31 -10.11 -0.73
C GLU A 86 -3.34 -11.60 -0.37
N PHE A 87 -3.54 -11.92 0.91
CA PHE A 87 -3.59 -13.30 1.37
C PHE A 87 -4.86 -14.00 0.90
N GLY A 88 -6.03 -13.35 0.96
CA GLY A 88 -7.29 -13.95 0.51
C GLY A 88 -7.27 -14.31 -0.98
N PHE A 89 -6.82 -13.39 -1.82
CA PHE A 89 -6.70 -13.59 -3.26
C PHE A 89 -5.58 -14.57 -3.62
N GLY A 90 -4.45 -14.50 -2.93
CA GLY A 90 -3.35 -15.45 -3.08
C GLY A 90 -3.79 -16.89 -2.77
N ARG A 91 -4.50 -17.08 -1.66
CA ARG A 91 -5.06 -18.39 -1.27
C ARG A 91 -6.12 -18.87 -2.25
N TRP A 92 -7.00 -17.99 -2.72
CA TRP A 92 -8.00 -18.33 -3.75
C TRP A 92 -7.36 -18.80 -5.06
N ARG A 93 -6.18 -18.27 -5.40
CA ARG A 93 -5.36 -18.72 -6.54
C ARG A 93 -4.53 -19.99 -6.28
N GLY A 94 -4.67 -20.61 -5.11
CA GLY A 94 -3.96 -21.83 -4.76
C GLY A 94 -2.53 -21.64 -4.26
N LYS A 95 -2.06 -20.40 -4.05
CA LYS A 95 -0.70 -20.17 -3.53
C LYS A 95 -0.56 -20.69 -2.11
N PRO A 96 0.46 -21.51 -1.79
CA PRO A 96 0.72 -21.95 -0.42
C PRO A 96 1.22 -20.77 0.43
N TRP A 97 1.11 -20.91 1.76
CA TRP A 97 1.57 -19.89 2.70
C TRP A 97 3.06 -19.57 2.56
N SER A 98 3.89 -20.57 2.24
CA SER A 98 5.31 -20.38 2.00
C SER A 98 5.59 -19.39 0.86
N GLU A 99 4.82 -19.47 -0.22
CA GLU A 99 4.93 -18.55 -1.36
C GLU A 99 4.42 -17.14 -1.01
N LEU A 100 3.32 -17.04 -0.24
CA LEU A 100 2.76 -15.74 0.17
C LEU A 100 3.69 -15.00 1.16
N LEU A 101 4.39 -15.75 2.00
CA LEU A 101 5.33 -15.20 2.98
C LEU A 101 6.73 -14.96 2.38
N GLU A 102 7.02 -15.47 1.19
CA GLU A 102 8.29 -15.27 0.51
C GLU A 102 8.60 -13.79 0.33
N ASP A 103 7.61 -12.99 -0.10
CA ASP A 103 7.77 -11.55 -0.30
C ASP A 103 8.06 -10.75 0.99
N TYR A 104 7.90 -11.37 2.17
CA TYR A 104 8.16 -10.77 3.48
C TYR A 104 9.55 -11.12 4.04
N GLN A 105 10.37 -11.88 3.31
CA GLN A 105 11.72 -12.25 3.75
C GLN A 105 12.70 -11.07 3.59
N ILE A 106 12.69 -10.17 4.58
CA ILE A 106 13.53 -8.95 4.59
C ILE A 106 15.03 -9.31 4.50
N PHE A 107 15.44 -10.43 5.10
CA PHE A 107 16.83 -10.91 5.05
C PHE A 107 17.27 -11.32 3.64
N GLU A 108 16.35 -11.66 2.75
CA GLU A 108 16.60 -11.90 1.32
C GLU A 108 16.56 -10.61 0.50
N GLY A 109 16.39 -9.45 1.15
CA GLY A 109 16.30 -8.14 0.50
C GLY A 109 14.91 -7.84 -0.10
N ARG A 110 13.89 -8.62 0.25
CA ARG A 110 12.50 -8.41 -0.20
C ARG A 110 11.84 -7.36 0.67
N LEU A 111 11.41 -6.28 0.04
CA LEU A 111 10.96 -5.07 0.72
C LEU A 111 9.43 -4.93 0.75
N TRP A 112 8.68 -6.00 0.45
CA TRP A 112 7.23 -5.91 0.32
C TRP A 112 6.55 -5.43 1.60
N ILE A 113 7.09 -5.81 2.78
CA ILE A 113 6.59 -5.38 4.09
C ILE A 113 6.54 -3.85 4.26
N LEU A 114 7.34 -3.10 3.51
CA LEU A 114 7.29 -1.64 3.53
C LEU A 114 5.94 -1.11 3.06
N ILE A 115 5.24 -1.81 2.16
CA ILE A 115 3.93 -1.39 1.65
C ILE A 115 2.85 -1.39 2.73
N PRO A 116 2.53 -2.51 3.43
CA PRO A 116 1.52 -2.50 4.48
C PRO A 116 1.91 -1.61 5.66
N VAL A 117 3.20 -1.54 6.02
CA VAL A 117 3.69 -0.61 7.06
C VAL A 117 3.41 0.83 6.65
N PHE A 118 3.75 1.21 5.41
CA PHE A 118 3.52 2.56 4.89
C PHE A 118 2.03 2.89 4.79
N LEU A 119 1.18 1.94 4.38
CA LEU A 119 -0.28 2.14 4.40
C LEU A 119 -0.78 2.43 5.82
N CYS A 120 -0.22 1.77 6.83
CA CYS A 120 -0.60 1.96 8.23
C CYS A 120 -0.20 3.33 8.78
N ILE A 121 1.05 3.77 8.53
CA ILE A 121 1.60 4.98 9.15
C ILE A 121 1.50 6.24 8.27
N GLY A 122 1.45 6.07 6.96
CA GLY A 122 1.49 7.14 5.96
C GLY A 122 0.44 8.23 6.17
N PRO A 123 -0.84 7.90 6.40
CA PRO A 123 -1.88 8.89 6.67
C PRO A 123 -1.58 9.75 7.89
N TYR A 124 -1.07 9.14 8.96
CA TYR A 124 -0.70 9.86 10.19
C TYR A 124 0.50 10.78 9.97
N LEU A 125 1.55 10.30 9.27
CA LEU A 125 2.71 11.12 8.94
C LEU A 125 2.31 12.35 8.12
N LEU A 126 1.51 12.16 7.08
CA LEU A 126 1.03 13.25 6.22
C LEU A 126 0.13 14.23 6.98
N TYR A 127 -0.69 13.74 7.91
CA TYR A 127 -1.47 14.60 8.80
C TYR A 127 -0.59 15.47 9.69
N ARG A 128 0.45 14.89 10.31
CA ARG A 128 1.39 15.61 11.18
C ARG A 128 2.19 16.66 10.43
N LEU A 129 2.63 16.36 9.21
CA LEU A 129 3.36 17.29 8.34
C LEU A 129 2.53 18.51 7.91
N LYS A 130 1.19 18.39 7.87
CA LYS A 130 0.28 19.50 7.50
C LYS A 130 -0.24 20.29 8.70
N SER A 131 -0.09 19.76 9.91
CA SER A 131 -0.57 20.39 11.16
C SER A 131 0.55 21.06 11.95
N SER A 132 1.78 21.03 11.42
CA SER A 132 2.93 21.81 11.90
C SER A 132 3.06 23.07 11.05
#